data_AF-A0A1S2NAQ8-F1
#
_entry.id   AF-A0A1S2NAQ8-F1
#
_cell.length_a   1.000
_cell.length_b   1.000
_cell.length_c   1.000
_cell.angle_alpha   90.00
_cell.angle_beta   90.00
_cell.angle_gamma   90.00
#
_symmetry.space_group_name_H-M   'P 1'
#
loop_
_entity.id
_entity.type
_entity.pdbx_description
1 polymer ?
#
loop_
_entity_poly.entity_id
_entity_poly.type
_entity_poly.pdbx_seq_one_letter_code
_entity_poly.pdbx_strand_id
1 'polypeptide(L)'
;MIIVDPVALGDAACTRPSPKWVYDRTGTLVEVPVNTLAVSYDPSDLSAAPFAVVDLEPETNYIRNNTMQGAGPGVMPNLWGPSDRTSLGIACDPVGAGVENGIEFLDLRYSGTATSAATLFLRFEQSGPVPAKAGQKWVGSVLLKAVAGDPSTIQMFVTERDVAAGSTGIQYYALSSISSKLDAHSAEYDTVGQATSSIYFGLAVYFNAGQAYDFTLRVALPHLCRDKLPRFPIKTSNGAVTRAADVIGPTAGLIYSNVPMVEPPYDAATTYAKDAAVYDPATKIVYWSMQAANVGKPLSDPAWWNKRTAINRWAMFDDRNSTVTSNPEEIIAVVSARAITQGFFAGALDASEVRISMTHPTRGVVYSETRSLVLPRSGSSFYGWCFNRLRMRTWFRTLKLPVFANALVTITILRPGGVPKCGMALLGPVEDGGSTLMGLSTELKDYSTTTFFADGSSETIPRGFSKRMSVDVSVERDRAESLEDYFTKRRQKTLVIFGSTQRGDAMLVGKVSSFRKVIDSYPRSKMALQIEGVLSQ
;
A
#
# COMPACT_ATOMS: atom_id res chain seq x y z
N MET A 1 19.95 -5.29 -23.16
CA MET A 1 18.75 -4.44 -23.30
C MET A 1 17.60 -5.12 -22.60
N ILE A 2 16.89 -4.41 -21.73
CA ILE A 2 15.68 -4.90 -21.09
C ILE A 2 14.54 -3.98 -21.49
N ILE A 3 13.36 -4.55 -21.75
CA ILE A 3 12.16 -3.83 -22.16
C ILE A 3 11.08 -4.08 -21.12
N VAL A 4 10.37 -3.04 -20.70
CA VAL A 4 9.10 -3.17 -19.99
C VAL A 4 7.99 -2.74 -20.94
N ASP A 5 7.06 -3.65 -21.17
CA ASP A 5 5.88 -3.48 -22.02
C ASP A 5 4.72 -2.98 -21.15
N PRO A 6 4.40 -1.68 -21.12
CA PRO A 6 3.46 -1.14 -20.16
C PRO A 6 2.05 -1.69 -20.39
N VAL A 7 1.39 -2.07 -19.30
CA VAL A 7 -0.04 -2.40 -19.32
C VAL A 7 -0.83 -1.10 -19.40
N ALA A 8 -1.84 -1.05 -20.28
CA ALA A 8 -2.78 0.06 -20.32
C ALA A 8 -3.63 0.05 -19.06
N LEU A 9 -3.61 1.16 -18.31
CA LEU A 9 -4.35 1.30 -17.06
C LEU A 9 -5.63 2.10 -17.31
N GLY A 10 -6.78 1.48 -17.04
CA GLY A 10 -8.08 2.17 -16.94
C GLY A 10 -8.51 2.31 -15.48
N ASP A 11 -9.79 2.58 -15.21
CA ASP A 11 -10.32 2.48 -13.84
C ASP A 11 -10.43 1.03 -13.39
N ALA A 12 -10.01 0.76 -12.16
CA ALA A 12 -10.29 -0.50 -11.50
C ALA A 12 -11.13 -0.26 -10.24
N ALA A 13 -12.22 -1.01 -10.10
CA ALA A 13 -13.09 -0.89 -8.94
C ALA A 13 -12.56 -1.70 -7.75
N CYS A 14 -12.74 -1.18 -6.55
CA CYS A 14 -12.73 -1.97 -5.32
C CYS A 14 -14.07 -1.75 -4.62
N THR A 15 -14.85 -2.83 -4.48
CA THR A 15 -16.07 -2.80 -3.67
C THR A 15 -15.71 -3.30 -2.29
N ARG A 16 -15.99 -2.47 -1.27
CA ARG A 16 -15.79 -2.82 0.13
C ARG A 16 -17.08 -2.53 0.89
N PRO A 17 -17.84 -3.55 1.32
CA PRO A 17 -19.13 -3.37 1.98
C PRO A 17 -19.06 -2.89 3.43
N SER A 18 -17.92 -3.05 4.11
CA SER A 18 -17.74 -2.70 5.53
C SER A 18 -16.50 -1.84 5.76
N PRO A 19 -16.47 -0.95 6.77
CA PRO A 19 -15.26 -0.20 7.09
C PRO A 19 -14.10 -1.12 7.51
N LYS A 20 -12.87 -0.57 7.46
CA LYS A 20 -11.65 -1.32 7.77
C LYS A 20 -10.67 -0.44 8.54
N TRP A 21 -9.94 -1.04 9.47
CA TRP A 21 -8.93 -0.33 10.27
C TRP A 21 -7.54 -0.60 9.71
N VAL A 22 -6.73 0.45 9.56
CA VAL A 22 -5.34 0.39 9.06
C VAL A 22 -4.47 1.36 9.82
N TYR A 23 -3.15 1.19 9.74
CA TYR A 23 -2.21 2.18 10.28
C TYR A 23 -1.90 3.23 9.22
N ASP A 24 -1.98 4.50 9.60
CA ASP A 24 -1.53 5.61 8.77
C ASP A 24 -0.01 5.79 8.82
N ARG A 25 0.50 6.80 8.11
CA ARG A 25 1.94 7.13 8.06
C ARG A 25 2.55 7.54 9.40
N THR A 26 1.74 7.82 10.41
CA THR A 26 2.19 8.15 11.77
C THR A 26 2.21 6.93 12.69
N GLY A 27 1.74 5.77 12.21
CA GLY A 27 1.55 4.56 13.01
C GLY A 27 0.27 4.59 13.84
N THR A 28 -0.65 5.49 13.54
CA THR A 28 -1.96 5.60 14.23
C THR A 28 -2.98 4.71 13.52
N LEU A 29 -3.74 3.92 14.29
CA LEU A 29 -4.83 3.10 13.77
C LEU A 29 -6.03 4.00 13.40
N VAL A 30 -6.42 3.99 12.13
CA VAL A 30 -7.48 4.82 11.57
C VAL A 30 -8.50 3.97 10.82
N GLU A 31 -9.74 4.46 10.76
CA GLU A 31 -10.81 3.83 10.00
C GLU A 31 -10.80 4.32 8.54
N VAL A 32 -10.96 3.38 7.62
CA VAL A 32 -11.18 3.64 6.20
C VAL A 32 -12.64 3.32 5.88
N PRO A 33 -13.40 4.26 5.29
CA PRO A 33 -14.84 4.10 5.02
C PRO A 33 -15.14 2.99 4.02
N VAL A 34 -16.41 2.65 3.81
CA VAL A 34 -16.82 1.69 2.76
C VAL A 34 -16.39 2.16 1.36
N ASN A 35 -16.24 1.23 0.41
CA ASN A 35 -15.95 1.50 -1.01
C ASN A 35 -14.66 2.30 -1.31
N THR A 36 -13.63 2.23 -0.46
CA THR A 36 -12.42 3.06 -0.65
C THR A 36 -11.08 2.33 -0.85
N LEU A 37 -10.90 1.01 -0.89
CA LEU A 37 -9.57 0.36 -0.74
C LEU A 37 -8.77 0.84 0.50
N ALA A 38 -8.19 -0.09 1.22
CA ALA A 38 -7.43 0.22 2.43
C ALA A 38 -5.94 0.12 2.11
N VAL A 39 -5.16 1.10 2.56
CA VAL A 39 -3.70 1.10 2.45
C VAL A 39 -3.16 1.28 3.86
N SER A 40 -2.27 0.38 4.29
CA SER A 40 -1.68 0.41 5.63
C SER A 40 -0.18 0.60 5.55
N TYR A 41 0.36 1.28 6.56
CA TYR A 41 1.77 1.25 6.91
C TYR A 41 2.02 0.12 7.91
N ASP A 42 3.27 -0.30 8.03
CA ASP A 42 3.70 -1.17 9.11
C ASP A 42 4.02 -0.29 10.34
N PRO A 43 3.30 -0.42 11.46
CA PRO A 43 3.54 0.40 12.64
C PRO A 43 4.90 0.11 13.30
N SER A 44 5.53 -1.04 13.01
CA SER A 44 6.87 -1.38 13.50
C SER A 44 7.99 -0.77 12.66
N ASP A 45 7.71 -0.48 11.38
CA ASP A 45 8.63 0.15 10.44
C ASP A 45 7.90 1.09 9.46
N LEU A 46 7.71 2.35 9.89
CA LEU A 46 7.10 3.40 9.06
C LEU A 46 7.98 3.85 7.88
N SER A 47 9.21 3.34 7.77
CA SER A 47 10.08 3.60 6.61
C SER A 47 9.84 2.64 5.44
N ALA A 48 9.17 1.52 5.71
CA ALA A 48 8.77 0.56 4.68
C ALA A 48 7.73 1.16 3.70
N ALA A 49 7.62 0.52 2.54
CA ALA A 49 6.57 0.83 1.58
C ALA A 49 5.19 0.49 2.17
N PRO A 50 4.20 1.40 2.15
CA PRO A 50 2.84 1.06 2.52
C PRO A 50 2.28 0.02 1.54
N PHE A 51 1.25 -0.71 1.97
CA PHE A 51 0.70 -1.83 1.22
C PHE A 51 -0.82 -1.83 1.21
N ALA A 52 -1.40 -2.27 0.09
CA ALA A 52 -2.83 -2.44 -0.04
C ALA A 52 -3.33 -3.61 0.83
N VAL A 53 -4.42 -3.41 1.55
CA VAL A 53 -5.03 -4.45 2.39
C VAL A 53 -6.32 -4.94 1.76
N VAL A 54 -6.32 -6.20 1.34
CA VAL A 54 -7.48 -6.87 0.73
C VAL A 54 -7.75 -8.18 1.45
N ASP A 55 -8.98 -8.36 1.90
CA ASP A 55 -9.42 -9.62 2.50
C ASP A 55 -10.49 -10.25 1.62
N LEU A 56 -10.23 -11.44 1.08
CA LEU A 56 -11.14 -12.11 0.15
C LEU A 56 -12.23 -12.94 0.85
N GLU A 57 -12.20 -13.01 2.18
CA GLU A 57 -13.11 -13.80 2.98
C GLU A 57 -13.67 -12.91 4.11
N PRO A 58 -14.94 -13.07 4.49
CA PRO A 58 -15.51 -12.37 5.61
C PRO A 58 -14.92 -12.90 6.92
N GLU A 59 -14.71 -12.00 7.87
CA GLU A 59 -14.13 -12.32 9.17
C GLU A 59 -14.96 -11.70 10.28
N THR A 60 -15.15 -12.43 11.38
CA THR A 60 -15.99 -11.97 12.50
C THR A 60 -15.16 -11.93 13.76
N ASN A 61 -15.18 -10.79 14.46
CA ASN A 61 -14.76 -10.76 15.85
C ASN A 61 -15.94 -11.13 16.74
N TYR A 62 -15.81 -12.24 17.45
CA TYR A 62 -16.85 -12.74 18.35
C TYR A 62 -16.81 -12.09 19.74
N ILE A 63 -15.73 -11.39 20.10
CA ILE A 63 -15.69 -10.57 21.32
C ILE A 63 -16.55 -9.34 21.08
N ARG A 64 -17.62 -9.17 21.86
CA ARG A 64 -18.66 -8.15 21.62
C ARG A 64 -18.24 -6.75 22.07
N ASN A 65 -17.25 -6.65 22.95
CA ASN A 65 -16.69 -5.38 23.39
C ASN A 65 -15.16 -5.48 23.48
N ASN A 66 -14.45 -5.16 22.41
CA ASN A 66 -12.98 -5.06 22.44
C ASN A 66 -12.46 -3.62 22.49
N THR A 67 -13.37 -2.64 22.44
CA THR A 67 -13.08 -1.19 22.53
C THR A 67 -13.23 -0.61 23.94
N MET A 68 -13.29 -1.48 24.95
CA MET A 68 -13.36 -1.13 26.37
C MET A 68 -14.57 -0.26 26.75
N GLN A 69 -15.69 -0.36 26.03
CA GLN A 69 -16.89 0.41 26.35
C GLN A 69 -17.37 0.12 27.77
N GLY A 70 -17.73 1.18 28.51
CA GLY A 70 -18.16 1.09 29.90
C GLY A 70 -17.02 1.00 30.93
N ALA A 71 -15.76 0.97 30.51
CA ALA A 71 -14.63 0.95 31.43
C ALA A 71 -14.39 2.31 32.11
N GLY A 72 -13.94 2.26 33.36
CA GLY A 72 -13.52 3.41 34.14
C GLY A 72 -12.68 2.99 35.34
N PRO A 73 -12.18 3.92 36.17
CA PRO A 73 -11.46 3.56 37.39
C PRO A 73 -12.32 2.64 38.27
N GLY A 74 -11.80 1.45 38.59
CA GLY A 74 -12.50 0.42 39.36
C GLY A 74 -13.62 -0.32 38.62
N VAL A 75 -13.90 0.01 37.35
CA VAL A 75 -15.01 -0.57 36.57
C VAL A 75 -14.48 -1.27 35.32
N MET A 76 -14.73 -2.58 35.23
CA MET A 76 -14.38 -3.36 34.04
C MET A 76 -15.21 -2.93 32.83
N PRO A 77 -14.69 -3.11 31.60
CA PRO A 77 -15.51 -2.96 30.40
C PRO A 77 -16.77 -3.83 30.47
N ASN A 78 -17.85 -3.37 29.82
CA ASN A 78 -19.06 -4.16 29.67
C ASN A 78 -18.73 -5.54 29.07
N LEU A 79 -19.36 -6.60 29.58
CA LEU A 79 -19.20 -8.00 29.14
C LEU A 79 -17.87 -8.67 29.52
N TRP A 80 -16.91 -7.92 30.08
CA TRP A 80 -15.67 -8.51 30.59
C TRP A 80 -15.89 -9.08 32.00
N GLY A 81 -14.94 -9.88 32.46
CA GLY A 81 -14.89 -10.22 33.87
C GLY A 81 -13.61 -10.93 34.26
N PRO A 82 -13.54 -11.43 35.50
CA PRO A 82 -14.45 -11.20 36.61
C PRO A 82 -14.26 -9.79 37.18
N SER A 83 -15.34 -9.29 37.77
CA SER A 83 -15.45 -7.97 38.39
C SER A 83 -15.05 -7.96 39.88
N ASP A 84 -14.68 -9.11 40.47
CA ASP A 84 -14.51 -9.31 41.92
C ASP A 84 -13.32 -10.24 42.26
N ARG A 85 -12.35 -9.77 43.07
CA ARG A 85 -11.07 -10.50 43.24
C ARG A 85 -10.36 -10.42 44.61
N THR A 86 -11.07 -10.06 45.69
CA THR A 86 -10.42 -9.88 47.01
C THR A 86 -10.06 -11.17 47.75
N SER A 87 -10.59 -12.35 47.35
CA SER A 87 -10.40 -13.61 48.08
C SER A 87 -8.97 -14.19 48.03
N LEU A 88 -8.14 -13.76 47.07
CA LEU A 88 -6.75 -14.21 46.91
C LEU A 88 -5.71 -13.28 47.56
N GLY A 89 -6.12 -12.18 48.18
CA GLY A 89 -5.19 -11.14 48.67
C GLY A 89 -4.50 -10.33 47.56
N ILE A 90 -4.90 -10.52 46.30
CA ILE A 90 -4.47 -9.75 45.12
C ILE A 90 -5.65 -8.95 44.58
N ALA A 91 -5.54 -7.63 44.60
CA ALA A 91 -6.46 -6.74 43.89
C ALA A 91 -6.11 -6.70 42.39
N CYS A 92 -7.13 -6.66 41.53
CA CYS A 92 -6.99 -6.49 40.09
C CYS A 92 -7.91 -5.35 39.68
N ASP A 93 -7.38 -4.15 39.71
CA ASP A 93 -8.16 -2.93 39.59
C ASP A 93 -7.97 -2.30 38.21
N PRO A 94 -9.07 -2.01 37.48
CA PRO A 94 -9.05 -1.07 36.38
C PRO A 94 -8.52 0.28 36.84
N VAL A 95 -7.35 0.68 36.36
CA VAL A 95 -6.72 1.97 36.69
C VAL A 95 -7.25 3.08 35.78
N GLY A 96 -7.49 2.75 34.51
CA GLY A 96 -8.05 3.68 33.55
C GLY A 96 -8.18 3.06 32.16
N ALA A 97 -9.05 3.65 31.35
CA ALA A 97 -9.17 3.36 29.93
C ALA A 97 -8.75 4.58 29.12
N GLY A 98 -8.24 4.36 27.91
CA GLY A 98 -7.74 5.45 27.06
C GLY A 98 -7.48 5.00 25.64
N VAL A 99 -6.81 5.86 24.89
CA VAL A 99 -6.42 5.60 23.49
C VAL A 99 -4.92 5.87 23.33
N GLU A 100 -4.18 4.90 22.79
CA GLU A 100 -2.78 5.04 22.39
C GLU A 100 -2.71 4.78 20.88
N ASN A 101 -2.27 5.76 20.09
CA ASN A 101 -2.14 5.65 18.62
C ASN A 101 -3.40 5.09 17.93
N GLY A 102 -4.59 5.56 18.34
CA GLY A 102 -5.89 5.12 17.76
C GLY A 102 -6.39 3.76 18.27
N ILE A 103 -5.69 3.14 19.22
CA ILE A 103 -6.04 1.86 19.84
C ILE A 103 -6.62 2.09 21.24
N GLU A 104 -7.87 1.70 21.46
CA GLU A 104 -8.51 1.72 22.77
C GLU A 104 -7.89 0.66 23.68
N PHE A 105 -7.58 1.05 24.91
CA PHE A 105 -6.94 0.18 25.91
C PHE A 105 -7.57 0.32 27.30
N LEU A 106 -7.29 -0.68 28.12
CA LEU A 106 -7.56 -0.73 29.56
C LEU A 106 -6.26 -1.03 30.31
N ASP A 107 -5.92 -0.20 31.29
CA ASP A 107 -4.83 -0.49 32.22
C ASP A 107 -5.38 -1.21 33.46
N LEU A 108 -4.83 -2.38 33.75
CA LEU A 108 -5.17 -3.23 34.90
C LEU A 108 -3.97 -3.34 35.83
N ARG A 109 -4.14 -2.91 37.08
CA ARG A 109 -3.12 -3.07 38.12
C ARG A 109 -3.42 -4.30 38.96
N TYR A 110 -2.43 -5.17 39.07
CA TYR A 110 -2.42 -6.31 39.97
C TYR A 110 -1.56 -5.95 41.17
N SER A 111 -2.15 -5.92 42.37
CA SER A 111 -1.42 -5.51 43.58
C SER A 111 -1.82 -6.31 44.82
N GLY A 112 -0.86 -6.64 45.68
CA GLY A 112 -1.10 -7.30 46.98
C GLY A 112 -0.19 -8.50 47.22
N THR A 113 -0.50 -9.29 48.24
CA THR A 113 0.24 -10.52 48.60
C THR A 113 -0.71 -11.70 48.49
N ALA A 114 -0.35 -12.68 47.67
CA ALA A 114 -1.22 -13.82 47.41
C ALA A 114 -1.37 -14.70 48.67
N THR A 115 -2.61 -14.95 49.10
CA THR A 115 -2.91 -15.77 50.29
C THR A 115 -2.82 -17.29 50.00
N SER A 116 -2.94 -17.68 48.73
CA SER A 116 -2.85 -19.07 48.27
C SER A 116 -2.35 -19.13 46.82
N ALA A 117 -1.84 -20.28 46.39
CA ALA A 117 -1.47 -20.49 45.00
C ALA A 117 -2.71 -20.67 44.13
N ALA A 118 -2.94 -19.79 43.17
CA ALA A 118 -4.15 -19.80 42.35
C ALA A 118 -3.98 -19.05 41.03
N THR A 119 -4.83 -19.40 40.06
CA THR A 119 -4.93 -18.70 38.77
C THR A 119 -6.12 -17.76 38.76
N LEU A 120 -5.89 -16.57 38.27
CA LEU A 120 -6.87 -15.53 38.14
C LEU A 120 -7.15 -15.28 36.65
N PHE A 121 -8.39 -15.53 36.21
CA PHE A 121 -8.76 -15.49 34.79
C PHE A 121 -9.43 -14.18 34.42
N LEU A 122 -8.81 -13.34 33.59
CA LEU A 122 -9.45 -12.20 32.94
C LEU A 122 -10.11 -12.69 31.64
N ARG A 123 -11.43 -12.56 31.56
CA ARG A 123 -12.26 -12.93 30.41
C ARG A 123 -12.63 -11.66 29.64
N PHE A 124 -12.45 -11.72 28.32
CA PHE A 124 -12.86 -10.63 27.42
C PHE A 124 -14.31 -10.74 26.97
N GLU A 125 -15.01 -11.79 27.39
CA GLU A 125 -16.39 -12.06 27.02
C GLU A 125 -17.08 -12.88 28.13
N GLN A 126 -18.41 -12.86 28.16
CA GLN A 126 -19.21 -13.70 29.04
C GLN A 126 -19.17 -15.17 28.59
N SER A 127 -19.54 -16.09 29.48
CA SER A 127 -19.65 -17.52 29.13
C SER A 127 -20.94 -17.78 28.34
N GLY A 128 -20.84 -18.47 27.19
CA GLY A 128 -21.98 -18.86 26.33
C GLY A 128 -22.14 -18.14 24.98
N PRO A 129 -21.97 -16.81 24.87
CA PRO A 129 -22.25 -16.03 23.66
C PRO A 129 -21.45 -16.35 22.40
N VAL A 130 -20.30 -17.02 22.49
CA VAL A 130 -19.47 -17.36 21.33
C VAL A 130 -19.71 -18.83 20.96
N PRO A 131 -20.57 -19.12 19.98
CA PRO A 131 -20.93 -20.49 19.63
C PRO A 131 -19.76 -21.18 18.92
N ALA A 132 -19.39 -22.35 19.45
CA ALA A 132 -18.36 -23.22 18.90
C ALA A 132 -18.92 -24.63 18.70
N LYS A 133 -18.34 -25.36 17.75
CA LYS A 133 -18.69 -26.75 17.46
C LYS A 133 -17.44 -27.60 17.35
N ALA A 134 -17.60 -28.89 17.61
CA ALA A 134 -16.56 -29.88 17.47
C ALA A 134 -15.85 -29.79 16.10
N GLY A 135 -14.52 -29.89 16.09
CA GLY A 135 -13.70 -29.86 14.88
C GLY A 135 -13.38 -28.47 14.31
N GLN A 136 -13.87 -27.38 14.93
CA GLN A 136 -13.52 -26.02 14.50
C GLN A 136 -12.13 -25.61 14.97
N LYS A 137 -11.46 -24.75 14.19
CA LYS A 137 -10.27 -24.01 14.58
C LYS A 137 -10.63 -22.58 15.00
N TRP A 138 -10.03 -22.11 16.09
CA TRP A 138 -10.22 -20.76 16.61
C TRP A 138 -8.88 -20.09 16.83
N VAL A 139 -8.86 -18.77 16.68
CA VAL A 139 -7.68 -17.97 16.98
C VAL A 139 -8.06 -16.76 17.82
N GLY A 140 -7.42 -16.65 18.98
CA GLY A 140 -7.53 -15.50 19.87
C GLY A 140 -6.32 -14.59 19.72
N SER A 141 -6.49 -13.29 19.83
CA SER A 141 -5.38 -12.34 19.96
C SER A 141 -5.69 -11.19 20.90
N VAL A 142 -4.65 -10.56 21.42
CA VAL A 142 -4.75 -9.38 22.28
C VAL A 142 -3.48 -8.56 22.18
N LEU A 143 -3.60 -7.24 22.24
CA LEU A 143 -2.47 -6.32 22.34
C LEU A 143 -2.13 -6.10 23.82
N LEU A 144 -0.87 -6.31 24.20
CA LEU A 144 -0.41 -6.18 25.59
C LEU A 144 0.80 -5.26 25.69
N LYS A 145 0.91 -4.55 26.82
CA LYS A 145 2.09 -3.74 27.19
C LYS A 145 2.28 -3.73 28.69
N ALA A 146 3.52 -3.88 29.13
CA ALA A 146 3.94 -3.70 30.51
C ALA A 146 4.05 -2.19 30.79
N VAL A 147 3.13 -1.66 31.59
CA VAL A 147 3.13 -0.23 31.97
C VAL A 147 4.02 0.01 33.18
N ALA A 148 3.98 -0.91 34.16
CA ALA A 148 4.82 -0.89 35.35
C ALA A 148 4.95 -2.30 35.93
N GLY A 149 6.04 -2.58 36.66
CA GLY A 149 6.30 -3.89 37.27
C GLY A 149 6.58 -5.00 36.26
N ASP A 150 6.63 -6.24 36.74
CA ASP A 150 6.90 -7.43 35.93
C ASP A 150 5.63 -8.29 35.74
N PRO A 151 5.04 -8.34 34.53
CA PRO A 151 3.88 -9.17 34.22
C PRO A 151 4.26 -10.58 33.71
N SER A 152 5.42 -11.13 34.08
CA SER A 152 5.93 -12.42 33.60
C SER A 152 5.05 -13.64 33.90
N THR A 153 4.10 -13.54 34.84
CA THR A 153 3.18 -14.62 35.23
C THR A 153 1.94 -14.75 34.34
N ILE A 154 1.80 -13.90 33.32
CA ILE A 154 0.62 -13.84 32.46
C ILE A 154 0.73 -14.84 31.31
N GLN A 155 -0.38 -15.53 31.06
CA GLN A 155 -0.59 -16.42 29.93
C GLN A 155 -1.91 -16.06 29.23
N MET A 156 -2.05 -16.43 27.96
CA MET A 156 -3.35 -16.48 27.32
C MET A 156 -4.02 -17.83 27.61
N PHE A 157 -5.34 -17.87 27.63
CA PHE A 157 -6.07 -19.13 27.71
C PHE A 157 -7.27 -19.15 26.75
N VAL A 158 -7.62 -20.35 26.34
CA VAL A 158 -8.85 -20.67 25.63
C VAL A 158 -9.55 -21.78 26.40
N THR A 159 -10.86 -21.65 26.60
CA THR A 159 -11.63 -22.68 27.31
C THR A 159 -12.94 -22.97 26.61
N GLU A 160 -13.27 -24.25 26.64
CA GLU A 160 -14.44 -24.85 26.05
C GLU A 160 -15.54 -25.05 27.09
N ARG A 161 -16.78 -24.83 26.68
CA ARG A 161 -17.94 -25.01 27.54
C ARG A 161 -18.98 -25.89 26.87
N ASP A 162 -19.58 -26.79 27.64
CA ASP A 162 -20.74 -27.58 27.21
C ASP A 162 -22.02 -26.74 27.22
N VAL A 163 -23.15 -27.38 26.89
CA VAL A 163 -24.49 -26.75 26.87
C VAL A 163 -25.00 -26.34 28.26
N ALA A 164 -24.46 -26.92 29.33
CA ALA A 164 -24.74 -26.55 30.72
C ALA A 164 -23.78 -25.46 31.24
N ALA A 165 -22.97 -24.88 30.34
CA ALA A 165 -21.89 -23.95 30.66
C ALA A 165 -20.83 -24.53 31.62
N GLY A 166 -20.69 -25.86 31.69
CA GLY A 166 -19.59 -26.56 32.36
C GLY A 166 -18.32 -26.50 31.53
N SER A 167 -17.15 -26.40 32.18
CA SER A 167 -15.86 -26.42 31.50
C SER A 167 -15.55 -27.83 30.98
N THR A 168 -15.41 -28.00 29.67
CA THR A 168 -15.03 -29.28 29.06
C THR A 168 -13.53 -29.38 28.77
N GLY A 169 -12.85 -28.23 28.71
CA GLY A 169 -11.41 -28.14 28.49
C GLY A 169 -10.87 -26.73 28.69
N ILE A 170 -9.59 -26.63 29.07
CA ILE A 170 -8.86 -25.36 29.10
C ILE A 170 -7.45 -25.60 28.57
N GLN A 171 -7.02 -24.70 27.69
CA GLN A 171 -5.67 -24.69 27.14
C GLN A 171 -5.01 -23.35 27.44
N TYR A 172 -3.76 -23.41 27.87
CA TYR A 172 -2.93 -22.25 28.19
C TYR A 172 -1.86 -22.05 27.11
N TYR A 173 -1.53 -20.80 26.87
CA TYR A 173 -0.55 -20.37 25.88
C TYR A 173 0.41 -19.40 26.55
N ALA A 174 1.68 -19.78 26.59
CA ALA A 174 2.74 -18.93 27.11
C ALA A 174 2.92 -17.70 26.21
N LEU A 175 3.24 -16.56 26.84
CA LEU A 175 3.61 -15.34 26.14
C LEU A 175 5.13 -15.30 25.95
N SER A 176 5.60 -14.91 24.76
CA SER A 176 7.03 -14.81 24.42
C SER A 176 7.78 -13.72 25.20
N SER A 177 7.05 -12.76 25.77
CA SER A 177 7.38 -11.75 26.79
C SER A 177 6.45 -10.56 26.57
N ILE A 178 6.12 -9.80 27.61
CA ILE A 178 5.34 -8.57 27.48
C ILE A 178 6.31 -7.39 27.60
N SER A 179 6.45 -6.61 26.53
CA SER A 179 7.39 -5.50 26.46
C SER A 179 6.77 -4.18 26.93
N SER A 180 7.55 -3.11 26.98
CA SER A 180 7.03 -1.74 27.20
C SER A 180 6.36 -1.14 25.95
N LYS A 181 6.35 -1.86 24.82
CA LYS A 181 5.60 -1.53 23.61
C LYS A 181 4.29 -2.31 23.59
N LEU A 182 3.29 -1.73 22.93
CA LEU A 182 2.00 -2.37 22.74
C LEU A 182 2.11 -3.36 21.57
N ASP A 183 2.27 -4.64 21.91
CA ASP A 183 2.57 -5.71 20.96
C ASP A 183 1.44 -6.73 20.90
N ALA A 184 1.25 -7.34 19.73
CA ALA A 184 0.21 -8.34 19.51
C ALA A 184 0.66 -9.74 19.95
N HIS A 185 -0.20 -10.40 20.71
CA HIS A 185 -0.02 -11.80 21.12
C HIS A 185 -1.20 -12.62 20.61
N SER A 186 -0.95 -13.85 20.16
CA SER A 186 -1.97 -14.72 19.59
C SER A 186 -1.89 -16.15 20.10
N ALA A 187 -3.05 -16.81 20.15
CA ALA A 187 -3.23 -18.19 20.53
C ALA A 187 -4.04 -18.92 19.45
N GLU A 188 -3.44 -19.91 18.81
CA GLU A 188 -4.12 -20.80 17.87
C GLU A 188 -4.66 -22.04 18.58
N TYR A 189 -5.94 -22.32 18.42
CA TYR A 189 -6.63 -23.48 18.97
C TYR A 189 -7.17 -24.35 17.82
N ASP A 190 -6.44 -25.41 17.51
CA ASP A 190 -6.60 -26.15 16.25
C ASP A 190 -7.82 -27.07 16.20
N THR A 191 -8.33 -27.57 17.33
CA THR A 191 -9.48 -28.48 17.31
C THR A 191 -10.30 -28.38 18.58
N VAL A 192 -11.55 -27.95 18.42
CA VAL A 192 -12.58 -27.94 19.46
C VAL A 192 -13.12 -29.35 19.73
N GLY A 193 -13.30 -29.69 21.02
CA GLY A 193 -13.80 -30.96 21.52
C GLY A 193 -15.27 -31.26 21.19
N GLN A 194 -15.64 -32.54 21.31
CA GLN A 194 -16.96 -33.06 20.90
C GLN A 194 -18.14 -32.54 21.73
N ALA A 195 -17.92 -32.18 22.99
CA ALA A 195 -18.95 -31.69 23.91
C ALA A 195 -19.14 -30.17 23.88
N THR A 196 -18.36 -29.44 23.07
CA THR A 196 -18.29 -27.99 23.11
C THR A 196 -19.50 -27.33 22.42
N SER A 197 -20.15 -26.42 23.15
CA SER A 197 -21.23 -25.56 22.68
C SER A 197 -20.78 -24.10 22.50
N SER A 198 -19.81 -23.68 23.32
CA SER A 198 -19.27 -22.32 23.29
C SER A 198 -17.81 -22.28 23.75
N ILE A 199 -17.12 -21.21 23.41
CA ILE A 199 -15.70 -21.00 23.71
C ILE A 199 -15.50 -19.59 24.24
N TYR A 200 -14.47 -19.34 25.05
CA TYR A 200 -14.03 -17.97 25.30
C TYR A 200 -12.51 -17.89 25.47
N PHE A 201 -12.00 -16.70 25.22
CA PHE A 201 -10.58 -16.35 25.22
C PHE A 201 -10.31 -15.27 26.28
N GLY A 202 -9.13 -15.31 26.89
CA GLY A 202 -8.76 -14.39 27.95
C GLY A 202 -7.30 -14.50 28.39
N LEU A 203 -6.98 -13.83 29.50
CA LEU A 203 -5.68 -13.91 30.17
C LEU A 203 -5.80 -14.68 31.48
N ALA A 204 -4.81 -15.50 31.77
CA ALA A 204 -4.65 -16.19 33.04
C ALA A 204 -3.40 -15.65 33.73
N VAL A 205 -3.54 -15.26 34.99
CA VAL A 205 -2.41 -14.81 35.81
C VAL A 205 -2.25 -15.77 36.97
N TYR A 206 -1.09 -16.42 37.05
CA TYR A 206 -0.81 -17.35 38.13
C TYR A 206 -0.07 -16.66 39.27
N PHE A 207 -0.54 -16.88 40.49
CA PHE A 207 0.06 -16.34 41.71
C PHE A 207 0.57 -17.47 42.61
N ASN A 208 1.76 -17.29 43.16
CA ASN A 208 2.33 -18.18 44.16
C ASN A 208 1.97 -17.69 45.57
N ALA A 209 1.58 -18.61 46.46
CA ALA A 209 1.26 -18.28 47.85
C ALA A 209 2.41 -17.53 48.54
N GLY A 210 2.07 -16.47 49.27
CA GLY A 210 3.00 -15.65 50.05
C GLY A 210 3.85 -14.66 49.24
N GLN A 211 3.74 -14.63 47.90
CA GLN A 211 4.47 -13.68 47.07
C GLN A 211 3.70 -12.37 46.91
N ALA A 212 4.43 -11.26 46.92
CA ALA A 212 3.90 -9.93 46.65
C ALA A 212 3.98 -9.62 45.16
N TYR A 213 2.92 -9.02 44.62
CA TYR A 213 2.83 -8.60 43.22
C TYR A 213 2.44 -7.13 43.19
N ASP A 214 3.08 -6.36 42.31
CA ASP A 214 2.66 -5.01 41.93
C ASP A 214 3.09 -4.74 40.48
N PHE A 215 2.16 -4.89 39.54
CA PHE A 215 2.41 -4.58 38.14
C PHE A 215 1.15 -4.05 37.47
N THR A 216 1.33 -3.26 36.43
CA THR A 216 0.25 -2.69 35.61
C THR A 216 0.39 -3.18 34.18
N LEU A 217 -0.66 -3.81 33.69
CA LEU A 217 -0.76 -4.35 32.34
C LEU A 217 -1.74 -3.50 31.53
N ARG A 218 -1.31 -3.04 30.35
CA ARG A 218 -2.19 -2.50 29.33
C ARG A 218 -2.73 -3.63 28.47
N VAL A 219 -4.04 -3.68 28.33
CA VAL A 219 -4.76 -4.64 27.48
C VAL A 219 -5.52 -3.87 26.42
N ALA A 220 -5.41 -4.25 25.15
CA ALA A 220 -6.10 -3.58 24.05
C ALA A 220 -6.61 -4.55 22.99
N LEU A 221 -7.75 -4.17 22.38
CA LEU A 221 -8.40 -4.81 21.24
C LEU A 221 -8.33 -6.36 21.22
N PRO A 222 -8.78 -7.07 22.27
CA PRO A 222 -8.84 -8.52 22.18
C PRO A 222 -9.74 -8.96 21.03
N HIS A 223 -9.34 -10.02 20.36
CA HIS A 223 -9.99 -10.55 19.18
C HIS A 223 -10.19 -12.05 19.35
N LEU A 224 -11.35 -12.56 18.93
CA LEU A 224 -11.57 -13.99 18.79
C LEU A 224 -12.29 -14.26 17.47
N CYS A 225 -11.67 -15.05 16.59
CA CYS A 225 -12.18 -15.37 15.27
C CYS A 225 -11.95 -16.84 14.93
N ARG A 226 -12.60 -17.30 13.85
CA ARG A 226 -12.46 -18.66 13.34
C ARG A 226 -11.32 -18.74 12.33
N ASP A 227 -10.67 -19.90 12.29
CA ASP A 227 -9.66 -20.34 11.32
C ASP A 227 -8.35 -19.54 11.29
N LYS A 228 -8.42 -18.21 11.15
CA LYS A 228 -7.24 -17.32 11.05
C LYS A 228 -7.52 -15.97 11.71
N LEU A 229 -6.47 -15.32 12.21
CA LEU A 229 -6.58 -13.93 12.65
C LEU A 229 -6.79 -13.00 11.46
N PRO A 230 -7.62 -11.96 11.63
CA PRO A 230 -7.62 -10.89 10.66
C PRO A 230 -6.26 -10.21 10.64
N ARG A 231 -5.85 -9.71 9.48
CA ARG A 231 -4.63 -8.90 9.38
C ARG A 231 -4.71 -7.61 10.20
N PHE A 232 -5.93 -7.11 10.44
CA PHE A 232 -6.20 -5.88 11.19
C PHE A 232 -7.39 -6.05 12.13
N PRO A 233 -7.42 -5.31 13.25
CA PRO A 233 -8.51 -5.40 14.22
C PRO A 233 -9.90 -5.12 13.59
N ILE A 234 -10.90 -5.85 14.07
CA ILE A 234 -12.32 -5.54 13.86
C ILE A 234 -12.81 -5.03 15.21
N LYS A 235 -13.09 -3.72 15.29
CA LYS A 235 -13.56 -3.08 16.52
C LYS A 235 -15.02 -3.45 16.81
N THR A 236 -15.32 -3.71 18.07
CA THR A 236 -16.62 -4.10 18.60
C THR A 236 -16.89 -3.35 19.90
N SER A 237 -18.15 -2.98 20.11
CA SER A 237 -18.56 -2.13 21.25
C SER A 237 -19.73 -2.69 22.05
N ASN A 238 -20.64 -3.45 21.43
CA ASN A 238 -21.74 -4.12 22.13
C ASN A 238 -22.28 -5.34 21.37
N GLY A 239 -21.48 -5.92 20.47
CA GLY A 239 -21.92 -6.99 19.58
C GLY A 239 -20.78 -7.52 18.72
N ALA A 240 -20.90 -8.78 18.30
CA ALA A 240 -19.97 -9.36 17.35
C ALA A 240 -20.13 -8.64 16.01
N VAL A 241 -19.02 -8.32 15.35
CA VAL A 241 -19.02 -7.58 14.08
C VAL A 241 -18.31 -8.42 13.04
N THR A 242 -18.98 -8.56 11.89
CA THR A 242 -18.41 -9.19 10.69
C THR A 242 -17.90 -8.13 9.74
N ARG A 243 -16.61 -8.18 9.42
CA ARG A 243 -16.04 -7.48 8.27
C ARG A 243 -16.35 -8.32 7.03
N ALA A 244 -16.96 -7.70 6.03
CA ALA A 244 -17.26 -8.34 4.76
C ALA A 244 -15.99 -8.54 3.92
N ALA A 245 -16.04 -9.47 2.97
CA ALA A 245 -14.98 -9.64 1.99
C ALA A 245 -14.88 -8.42 1.05
N ASP A 246 -13.65 -8.03 0.73
CA ASP A 246 -13.31 -7.06 -0.29
C ASP A 246 -13.38 -7.70 -1.69
N VAL A 247 -13.91 -6.97 -2.68
CA VAL A 247 -13.95 -7.42 -4.08
C VAL A 247 -13.14 -6.46 -4.95
N ILE A 248 -12.12 -6.98 -5.62
CA ILE A 248 -11.33 -6.24 -6.60
C ILE A 248 -11.85 -6.53 -8.00
N GLY A 249 -12.25 -5.50 -8.73
CA GLY A 249 -12.82 -5.58 -10.07
C GLY A 249 -11.83 -6.16 -11.11
N PRO A 250 -12.32 -6.79 -12.18
CA PRO A 250 -11.50 -7.61 -13.08
C PRO A 250 -10.60 -6.82 -14.03
N THR A 251 -10.74 -5.50 -14.09
CA THR A 251 -10.04 -4.63 -15.03
C THR A 251 -8.64 -4.25 -14.53
N ALA A 252 -7.68 -4.11 -15.44
CA ALA A 252 -6.38 -3.51 -15.15
C ALA A 252 -6.55 -2.00 -14.97
N GLY A 253 -6.01 -1.44 -13.88
CA GLY A 253 -6.27 -0.05 -13.58
C GLY A 253 -5.86 0.46 -12.23
N LEU A 254 -5.99 1.78 -12.08
CA LEU A 254 -5.86 2.48 -10.81
C LEU A 254 -7.08 2.16 -9.93
N ILE A 255 -6.83 1.63 -8.73
CA ILE A 255 -7.87 1.32 -7.75
C ILE A 255 -8.01 2.43 -6.72
N TYR A 256 -6.87 2.97 -6.29
CA TYR A 256 -6.84 3.97 -5.22
C TYR A 256 -5.75 5.00 -5.49
N SER A 257 -6.04 6.25 -5.16
CA SER A 257 -5.02 7.28 -5.03
C SER A 257 -5.42 8.30 -3.97
N ASN A 258 -4.44 8.78 -3.22
CA ASN A 258 -4.64 9.88 -2.26
C ASN A 258 -4.70 11.27 -2.94
N VAL A 259 -4.36 11.38 -4.23
CA VAL A 259 -4.40 12.64 -4.97
C VAL A 259 -5.86 13.01 -5.23
N PRO A 260 -6.37 14.18 -4.79
CA PRO A 260 -7.76 14.54 -4.98
C PRO A 260 -8.10 14.79 -6.46
N MET A 261 -9.36 14.56 -6.83
CA MET A 261 -9.93 15.04 -8.10
C MET A 261 -10.63 16.36 -7.81
N VAL A 262 -10.14 17.44 -8.41
CA VAL A 262 -10.62 18.80 -8.12
C VAL A 262 -11.74 19.18 -9.08
N GLU A 263 -11.59 18.82 -10.35
CA GLU A 263 -12.59 19.05 -11.39
C GLU A 263 -13.74 18.03 -11.25
N PRO A 264 -15.00 18.44 -11.39
CA PRO A 264 -16.13 17.51 -11.45
C PRO A 264 -16.21 16.79 -12.81
N PRO A 265 -16.86 15.62 -12.87
CA PRO A 265 -17.15 14.96 -14.14
C PRO A 265 -18.07 15.83 -14.99
N TYR A 266 -17.88 15.79 -16.31
CA TYR A 266 -18.81 16.43 -17.25
C TYR A 266 -20.21 15.82 -17.12
N ASP A 267 -21.21 16.71 -17.05
CA ASP A 267 -22.62 16.40 -17.00
C ASP A 267 -23.36 17.30 -17.99
N ALA A 268 -24.04 16.68 -18.96
CA ALA A 268 -24.78 17.39 -19.99
C ALA A 268 -25.94 18.23 -19.45
N ALA A 269 -26.45 17.92 -18.24
CA ALA A 269 -27.53 18.67 -17.59
C ALA A 269 -27.04 19.93 -16.85
N THR A 270 -25.72 20.04 -16.61
CA THR A 270 -25.15 21.16 -15.86
C THR A 270 -24.90 22.37 -16.76
N THR A 271 -25.14 23.58 -16.24
CA THR A 271 -24.79 24.84 -16.91
C THR A 271 -23.42 25.31 -16.45
N TYR A 272 -22.47 25.39 -17.38
CA TYR A 272 -21.11 25.80 -17.10
C TYR A 272 -20.88 27.28 -17.41
N ALA A 273 -20.24 27.97 -16.47
CA ALA A 273 -19.72 29.32 -16.69
C ALA A 273 -18.53 29.27 -17.66
N LYS A 274 -18.13 30.44 -18.18
CA LYS A 274 -16.88 30.56 -18.91
C LYS A 274 -15.72 30.18 -17.98
N ASP A 275 -14.72 29.49 -18.51
CA ASP A 275 -13.52 28.98 -17.82
C ASP A 275 -13.80 27.92 -16.74
N ALA A 276 -15.04 27.42 -16.64
CA ALA A 276 -15.34 26.27 -15.80
C ALA A 276 -14.60 25.02 -16.31
N ALA A 277 -13.96 24.29 -15.39
CA ALA A 277 -13.20 23.08 -15.69
C ALA A 277 -14.02 21.83 -15.34
N VAL A 278 -14.04 20.87 -16.28
CA VAL A 278 -14.65 19.54 -16.10
C VAL A 278 -13.70 18.48 -16.62
N TYR A 279 -13.86 17.23 -16.20
CA TYR A 279 -13.14 16.11 -16.81
C TYR A 279 -14.09 15.12 -17.49
N ASP A 280 -13.59 14.47 -18.54
CA ASP A 280 -14.25 13.33 -19.16
C ASP A 280 -13.97 12.04 -18.37
N PRO A 281 -14.98 11.36 -17.81
CA PRO A 281 -14.79 10.09 -17.12
C PRO A 281 -14.18 8.99 -18.00
N ALA A 282 -14.32 9.01 -19.32
CA ALA A 282 -13.78 7.98 -20.19
C ALA A 282 -12.28 8.19 -20.48
N THR A 283 -11.89 9.42 -20.83
CA THR A 283 -10.50 9.73 -21.21
C THR A 283 -9.64 10.30 -20.09
N LYS A 284 -10.25 10.73 -18.98
CA LYS A 284 -9.59 11.40 -17.84
C LYS A 284 -8.91 12.72 -18.21
N ILE A 285 -9.38 13.38 -19.28
CA ILE A 285 -8.85 14.65 -19.75
C ILE A 285 -9.73 15.80 -19.25
N VAL A 286 -9.07 16.89 -18.86
CA VAL A 286 -9.72 18.15 -18.44
C VAL A 286 -10.09 18.98 -19.66
N TYR A 287 -11.27 19.60 -19.61
CA TYR A 287 -11.79 20.54 -20.59
C TYR A 287 -12.20 21.83 -19.89
N TRP A 288 -11.90 22.98 -20.51
CA TRP A 288 -12.37 24.28 -20.03
C TRP A 288 -13.48 24.81 -20.93
N SER A 289 -14.55 25.31 -20.33
CA SER A 289 -15.63 25.95 -21.06
C SER A 289 -15.15 27.27 -21.65
N MET A 290 -15.27 27.43 -22.97
CA MET A 290 -14.81 28.63 -23.68
C MET A 290 -15.83 29.77 -23.61
N GLN A 291 -17.08 29.46 -23.29
CA GLN A 291 -18.20 30.40 -23.26
C GLN A 291 -19.04 30.20 -21.99
N ALA A 292 -19.74 31.25 -21.57
CA ALA A 292 -20.72 31.14 -20.49
C ALA A 292 -22.01 30.47 -20.99
N ALA A 293 -22.85 30.02 -20.07
CA ALA A 293 -24.11 29.32 -20.38
C ALA A 293 -23.92 28.08 -21.27
N ASN A 294 -22.79 27.38 -21.10
CA ASN A 294 -22.52 26.15 -21.82
C ASN A 294 -23.33 25.00 -21.19
N VAL A 295 -24.29 24.47 -21.95
CA VAL A 295 -25.22 23.40 -21.53
C VAL A 295 -25.28 22.34 -22.61
N GLY A 296 -25.12 21.08 -22.23
CA GLY A 296 -25.30 19.93 -23.13
C GLY A 296 -24.36 19.87 -24.34
N LYS A 297 -23.30 20.70 -24.39
CA LYS A 297 -22.38 20.72 -25.53
C LYS A 297 -21.38 19.57 -25.43
N PRO A 298 -21.19 18.78 -26.50
CA PRO A 298 -20.26 17.65 -26.46
C PRO A 298 -18.82 18.14 -26.29
N LEU A 299 -18.02 17.42 -25.50
CA LEU A 299 -16.59 17.76 -25.25
C LEU A 299 -15.72 17.76 -26.51
N SER A 300 -16.21 17.20 -27.62
CA SER A 300 -15.56 17.24 -28.93
C SER A 300 -15.74 18.57 -29.67
N ASP A 301 -16.62 19.47 -29.22
CA ASP A 301 -16.88 20.76 -29.86
C ASP A 301 -15.85 21.82 -29.43
N PRO A 302 -14.89 22.19 -30.31
CA PRO A 302 -13.82 23.12 -29.97
C PRO A 302 -14.29 24.56 -29.78
N ALA A 303 -15.50 24.92 -30.23
CA ALA A 303 -16.04 26.27 -30.01
C ALA A 303 -16.51 26.47 -28.55
N TRP A 304 -16.84 25.38 -27.86
CA TRP A 304 -17.36 25.38 -26.50
C TRP A 304 -16.38 24.82 -25.48
N TRP A 305 -15.52 23.90 -25.89
CA TRP A 305 -14.59 23.22 -24.99
C TRP A 305 -13.15 23.29 -25.50
N ASN A 306 -12.25 23.74 -24.63
CA ASN A 306 -10.82 23.66 -24.87
C ASN A 306 -10.23 22.47 -24.13
N LYS A 307 -9.70 21.52 -24.89
CA LYS A 307 -9.05 20.31 -24.37
C LYS A 307 -7.70 20.66 -23.73
N ARG A 308 -7.52 20.28 -22.47
CA ARG A 308 -6.28 20.48 -21.70
C ARG A 308 -5.53 19.15 -21.53
N THR A 309 -5.01 18.93 -20.33
CA THR A 309 -4.20 17.78 -19.93
C THR A 309 -5.05 16.72 -19.23
N ALA A 310 -4.47 15.55 -18.97
CA ALA A 310 -5.02 14.58 -18.02
C ALA A 310 -5.23 15.24 -16.64
N ILE A 311 -6.25 14.80 -15.91
CA ILE A 311 -6.49 15.21 -14.52
C ILE A 311 -5.26 14.90 -13.67
N ASN A 312 -4.99 15.73 -12.64
CA ASN A 312 -3.79 15.64 -11.81
C ASN A 312 -3.53 14.21 -11.30
N ARG A 313 -4.56 13.50 -10.83
CA ARG A 313 -4.47 12.10 -10.37
C ARG A 313 -3.95 11.11 -11.43
N TRP A 314 -4.26 11.34 -12.70
CA TRP A 314 -3.96 10.44 -13.83
C TRP A 314 -2.80 10.89 -14.70
N ALA A 315 -2.30 12.11 -14.50
CA ALA A 315 -1.22 12.67 -15.29
C ALA A 315 0.03 11.76 -15.33
N MET A 316 0.39 11.08 -14.23
CA MET A 316 1.50 10.13 -14.23
C MET A 316 1.24 8.82 -15.00
N PHE A 317 0.01 8.54 -15.42
CA PHE A 317 -0.34 7.31 -16.16
C PHE A 317 -0.70 7.57 -17.62
N ASP A 318 -0.53 8.81 -18.10
CA ASP A 318 -0.81 9.15 -19.49
C ASP A 318 0.37 8.77 -20.42
N ASP A 319 0.22 9.09 -21.71
CA ASP A 319 1.22 8.80 -22.73
C ASP A 319 2.25 9.92 -22.93
N ARG A 320 2.23 10.94 -22.06
CA ARG A 320 3.06 12.15 -22.12
C ARG A 320 4.02 12.15 -20.93
N ASN A 321 5.08 12.95 -21.05
CA ASN A 321 6.04 13.15 -19.95
C ASN A 321 6.07 14.61 -19.46
N SER A 322 5.24 15.48 -20.05
CA SER A 322 5.11 16.90 -19.68
C SER A 322 4.01 17.15 -18.64
N THR A 323 3.10 16.21 -18.50
CA THR A 323 2.01 16.21 -17.53
C THR A 323 2.55 15.64 -16.23
N VAL A 324 2.06 16.12 -15.09
CA VAL A 324 2.65 15.78 -13.79
C VAL A 324 1.56 15.59 -12.76
N THR A 325 1.59 14.46 -12.06
CA THR A 325 0.81 14.24 -10.84
C THR A 325 1.55 14.85 -9.65
N SER A 326 0.84 15.64 -8.86
CA SER A 326 1.37 16.30 -7.66
C SER A 326 0.39 16.24 -6.50
N ASN A 327 0.89 16.05 -5.29
CA ASN A 327 0.10 16.08 -4.06
C ASN A 327 1.02 16.48 -2.90
N PRO A 328 0.59 17.28 -1.90
CA PRO A 328 1.43 17.62 -0.77
C PRO A 328 1.94 16.39 -0.01
N GLU A 329 3.21 16.44 0.40
CA GLU A 329 3.97 15.46 1.18
C GLU A 329 4.17 14.06 0.56
N GLU A 330 3.13 13.48 -0.04
CA GLU A 330 3.13 12.10 -0.51
C GLU A 330 2.10 11.86 -1.63
N ILE A 331 2.48 11.11 -2.66
CA ILE A 331 1.57 10.52 -3.65
C ILE A 331 1.52 9.02 -3.40
N ILE A 332 0.32 8.48 -3.24
CA ILE A 332 0.03 7.05 -3.16
C ILE A 332 -0.87 6.69 -4.35
N ALA A 333 -0.51 5.62 -5.04
CA ALA A 333 -1.35 5.00 -6.06
C ALA A 333 -1.30 3.48 -5.93
N VAL A 334 -2.47 2.83 -5.86
CA VAL A 334 -2.57 1.38 -5.90
C VAL A 334 -3.14 0.97 -7.25
N VAL A 335 -2.39 0.13 -7.96
CA VAL A 335 -2.72 -0.31 -9.30
C VAL A 335 -2.88 -1.83 -9.32
N SER A 336 -3.89 -2.31 -10.03
CA SER A 336 -3.98 -3.71 -10.44
C SER A 336 -3.58 -3.84 -11.90
N ALA A 337 -2.52 -4.58 -12.19
CA ALA A 337 -2.08 -4.78 -13.56
C ALA A 337 -2.93 -5.81 -14.32
N ARG A 338 -3.60 -6.73 -13.60
CA ARG A 338 -4.30 -7.91 -14.15
C ARG A 338 -3.49 -8.70 -15.20
N ALA A 339 -2.17 -8.57 -15.13
CA ALA A 339 -1.20 -9.22 -15.98
C ALA A 339 0.07 -9.45 -15.17
N ILE A 340 0.95 -10.32 -15.67
CA ILE A 340 2.28 -10.52 -15.09
C ILE A 340 3.02 -9.19 -15.15
N THR A 341 3.41 -8.67 -13.99
CA THR A 341 4.12 -7.39 -13.86
C THR A 341 5.44 -7.63 -13.15
N GLN A 342 6.53 -7.45 -13.86
CA GLN A 342 7.89 -7.66 -13.34
C GLN A 342 8.68 -6.36 -13.26
N GLY A 343 8.35 -5.41 -14.14
CA GLY A 343 9.02 -4.14 -14.26
C GLY A 343 8.12 -2.99 -13.89
N PHE A 344 8.70 -2.02 -13.19
CA PHE A 344 8.12 -0.71 -12.93
C PHE A 344 9.16 0.37 -13.21
N PHE A 345 8.71 1.45 -13.82
CA PHE A 345 9.49 2.64 -14.08
C PHE A 345 8.68 3.88 -13.70
N ALA A 346 9.32 4.80 -12.98
CA ALA A 346 8.80 6.14 -12.76
C ALA A 346 9.81 7.19 -13.24
N GLY A 347 9.32 8.19 -13.97
CA GLY A 347 10.11 9.23 -14.63
C GLY A 347 9.62 10.64 -14.29
N ALA A 348 10.46 11.63 -14.58
CA ALA A 348 10.24 13.03 -14.25
C ALA A 348 9.86 13.23 -12.77
N LEU A 349 10.55 12.51 -11.89
CA LEU A 349 10.34 12.56 -10.45
C LEU A 349 10.97 13.81 -9.86
N ASP A 350 10.20 14.51 -9.02
CA ASP A 350 10.69 15.53 -8.11
C ASP A 350 10.29 15.10 -6.70
N ALA A 351 11.05 14.18 -6.11
CA ALA A 351 10.76 13.55 -4.83
C ALA A 351 12.05 13.22 -4.07
N SER A 352 11.97 12.98 -2.76
CA SER A 352 13.12 12.54 -1.95
C SER A 352 13.27 11.02 -1.96
N GLU A 353 12.16 10.30 -2.04
CA GLU A 353 12.12 8.84 -1.92
C GLU A 353 10.97 8.25 -2.72
N VAL A 354 11.19 7.05 -3.26
CA VAL A 354 10.14 6.20 -3.83
C VAL A 354 10.10 4.90 -3.06
N ARG A 355 8.89 4.47 -2.71
CA ARG A 355 8.62 3.16 -2.10
C ARG A 355 7.63 2.41 -2.97
N ILE A 356 7.89 1.13 -3.17
CA ILE A 356 7.01 0.25 -3.92
C ILE A 356 6.78 -1.02 -3.12
N SER A 357 5.52 -1.42 -3.00
CA SER A 357 5.16 -2.73 -2.45
C SER A 357 4.26 -3.48 -3.42
N MET A 358 4.30 -4.81 -3.34
CA MET A 358 3.39 -5.67 -4.06
C MET A 358 2.70 -6.60 -3.09
N THR A 359 1.37 -6.59 -3.11
CA THR A 359 0.54 -7.38 -2.20
C THR A 359 -0.31 -8.36 -2.98
N HIS A 360 -0.22 -9.64 -2.63
CA HIS A 360 -1.15 -10.66 -3.11
C HIS A 360 -2.31 -10.80 -2.12
N PRO A 361 -3.58 -10.81 -2.55
CA PRO A 361 -4.73 -10.86 -1.64
C PRO A 361 -4.69 -12.00 -0.61
N THR A 362 -4.20 -13.19 -0.99
CA THR A 362 -4.11 -14.33 -0.06
C THR A 362 -2.79 -14.41 0.71
N ARG A 363 -1.66 -14.05 0.09
CA ARG A 363 -0.32 -14.26 0.68
C ARG A 363 0.19 -13.03 1.45
N GLY A 364 -0.46 -11.88 1.31
CA GLY A 364 0.02 -10.62 1.89
C GLY A 364 1.10 -9.97 1.04
N VAL A 365 1.95 -9.17 1.68
CA VAL A 365 3.05 -8.46 1.02
C VAL A 365 4.09 -9.48 0.57
N VAL A 366 4.36 -9.50 -0.74
CA VAL A 366 5.33 -10.42 -1.36
C VAL A 366 6.58 -9.69 -1.86
N TYR A 367 6.54 -8.35 -1.90
CA TYR A 367 7.66 -7.52 -2.29
C TYR A 367 7.56 -6.13 -1.66
N SER A 368 8.69 -5.59 -1.23
CA SER A 368 8.83 -4.22 -0.75
C SER A 368 10.23 -3.71 -1.11
N GLU A 369 10.30 -2.52 -1.72
CA GLU A 369 11.55 -1.83 -2.01
C GLU A 369 11.37 -0.34 -1.71
N THR A 370 12.30 0.20 -0.91
CA THR A 370 12.41 1.63 -0.63
C THR A 370 13.71 2.14 -1.22
N ARG A 371 13.66 3.27 -1.93
CA ARG A 371 14.84 3.88 -2.55
C ARG A 371 14.84 5.39 -2.44
N SER A 372 15.88 5.91 -1.80
CA SER A 372 16.19 7.33 -1.81
C SER A 372 16.56 7.80 -3.23
N LEU A 373 15.99 8.92 -3.63
CA LEU A 373 16.34 9.64 -4.85
C LEU A 373 17.41 10.70 -4.60
N VAL A 374 17.69 11.03 -3.34
CA VAL A 374 18.73 11.98 -2.98
C VAL A 374 20.09 11.36 -3.27
N LEU A 375 20.85 11.98 -4.19
CA LEU A 375 22.19 11.52 -4.51
C LEU A 375 23.15 11.98 -3.42
N PRO A 376 24.14 11.13 -3.04
CA PRO A 376 25.17 11.53 -2.10
C PRO A 376 25.92 12.75 -2.64
N ARG A 377 26.27 13.69 -1.76
CA ARG A 377 27.09 14.86 -2.11
C ARG A 377 28.47 14.35 -2.53
N SER A 378 28.74 14.25 -3.83
CA SER A 378 30.04 13.83 -4.34
C SER A 378 31.04 14.96 -4.15
N GLY A 379 32.06 14.73 -3.33
CA GLY A 379 33.19 15.64 -3.12
C GLY A 379 33.78 15.43 -1.74
N SER A 380 35.03 14.99 -1.67
CA SER A 380 35.80 14.81 -0.43
C SER A 380 36.22 16.13 0.24
N SER A 381 35.58 17.26 -0.13
CA SER A 381 35.86 18.57 0.45
C SER A 381 34.73 19.02 1.37
N PHE A 382 35.11 19.57 2.52
CA PHE A 382 34.18 20.18 3.48
C PHE A 382 33.29 21.25 2.81
N TYR A 383 33.85 22.03 1.87
CA TYR A 383 33.10 23.00 1.08
C TYR A 383 32.02 22.34 0.22
N GLY A 384 32.35 21.24 -0.48
CA GLY A 384 31.37 20.50 -1.27
C GLY A 384 30.27 19.88 -0.41
N TRP A 385 30.60 19.45 0.81
CA TRP A 385 29.61 18.97 1.76
C TRP A 385 28.71 20.09 2.27
N CYS A 386 29.22 21.29 2.60
CA CYS A 386 28.41 22.40 3.12
C CYS A 386 27.57 23.12 2.03
N PHE A 387 28.12 23.34 0.84
CA PHE A 387 27.59 24.33 -0.11
C PHE A 387 27.10 23.76 -1.45
N ASN A 388 27.38 22.50 -1.78
CA ASN A 388 26.84 21.94 -3.02
C ASN A 388 25.32 21.79 -2.94
N ARG A 389 24.65 22.13 -4.05
CA ARG A 389 23.22 21.87 -4.21
C ARG A 389 22.93 20.39 -4.10
N LEU A 390 21.87 20.05 -3.38
CA LEU A 390 21.36 18.69 -3.29
C LEU A 390 20.91 18.25 -4.70
N ARG A 391 21.50 17.16 -5.21
CA ARG A 391 21.09 16.58 -6.49
C ARG A 391 20.12 15.43 -6.20
N MET A 392 19.00 15.42 -6.92
CA MET A 392 18.03 14.35 -6.84
C MET A 392 17.98 13.60 -8.17
N ARG A 393 17.77 12.29 -8.08
CA ARG A 393 17.51 11.44 -9.22
C ARG A 393 16.08 11.67 -9.68
N THR A 394 15.90 11.90 -10.98
CA THR A 394 14.58 12.19 -11.58
C THR A 394 13.85 10.95 -12.08
N TRP A 395 14.32 9.76 -11.70
CA TRP A 395 13.75 8.50 -12.15
C TRP A 395 13.96 7.39 -11.12
N PHE A 396 13.07 6.41 -11.16
CA PHE A 396 13.12 5.19 -10.37
C PHE A 396 12.78 4.00 -11.30
N ARG A 397 13.42 2.86 -11.06
CA ARG A 397 13.05 1.60 -11.72
C ARG A 397 13.21 0.45 -10.74
N THR A 398 12.36 -0.56 -10.92
CA THR A 398 12.58 -1.90 -10.39
C THR A 398 12.21 -2.93 -11.44
N LEU A 399 13.00 -4.01 -11.51
CA LEU A 399 12.78 -5.16 -12.41
C LEU A 399 12.63 -6.46 -11.62
N LYS A 400 12.39 -6.33 -10.31
CA LYS A 400 12.41 -7.41 -9.33
C LYS A 400 11.03 -7.73 -8.79
N LEU A 401 9.96 -7.20 -9.41
CA LEU A 401 8.61 -7.52 -8.98
C LEU A 401 8.35 -9.02 -9.24
N PRO A 402 7.99 -9.79 -8.20
CA PRO A 402 7.70 -11.21 -8.36
C PRO A 402 6.52 -11.47 -9.32
N VAL A 403 6.51 -12.65 -9.94
CA VAL A 403 5.47 -13.03 -10.90
C VAL A 403 4.24 -13.55 -10.15
N PHE A 404 3.36 -12.64 -9.74
CA PHE A 404 2.04 -12.99 -9.19
C PHE A 404 0.93 -12.42 -10.06
N ALA A 405 -0.01 -13.28 -10.45
CA ALA A 405 -1.28 -12.82 -11.00
C ALA A 405 -2.12 -12.14 -9.91
N ASN A 406 -2.95 -11.18 -10.27
CA ASN A 406 -3.89 -10.49 -9.37
C ASN A 406 -3.25 -9.76 -8.17
N ALA A 407 -1.93 -9.54 -8.18
CA ALA A 407 -1.28 -8.73 -7.17
C ALA A 407 -1.59 -7.24 -7.36
N LEU A 408 -1.63 -6.52 -6.25
CA LEU A 408 -1.78 -5.07 -6.21
C LEU A 408 -0.41 -4.44 -5.98
N VAL A 409 -0.05 -3.49 -6.83
CA VAL A 409 1.19 -2.73 -6.71
C VAL A 409 0.86 -1.38 -6.06
N THR A 410 1.45 -1.11 -4.90
CA THR A 410 1.32 0.18 -4.21
C THR A 410 2.57 1.00 -4.51
N ILE A 411 2.38 2.12 -5.21
CA ILE A 411 3.42 3.07 -5.56
C ILE A 411 3.31 4.25 -4.62
N THR A 412 4.41 4.59 -3.96
CA THR A 412 4.48 5.70 -3.01
C THR A 412 5.64 6.61 -3.37
N ILE A 413 5.38 7.91 -3.51
CA ILE A 413 6.38 8.91 -3.88
C ILE A 413 6.34 9.99 -2.80
N LEU A 414 7.44 10.14 -2.06
CA LEU A 414 7.49 10.99 -0.88
C LEU A 414 8.38 12.21 -1.11
N ARG A 415 7.93 13.34 -0.56
CA ARG A 415 8.77 14.50 -0.26
C ARG A 415 8.21 15.18 1.00
N PRO A 416 8.66 14.74 2.19
CA PRO A 416 8.22 15.33 3.45
C PRO A 416 8.41 16.86 3.46
N GLY A 417 7.37 17.60 3.85
CA GLY A 417 7.39 19.07 3.88
C GLY A 417 7.41 19.77 2.51
N GLY A 418 7.28 19.02 1.41
CA GLY A 418 7.21 19.58 0.06
C GLY A 418 6.09 18.94 -0.76
N VAL A 419 6.13 19.16 -2.08
CA VAL A 419 5.15 18.59 -3.02
C VAL A 419 5.88 17.61 -3.93
N PRO A 420 5.79 16.29 -3.70
CA PRO A 420 6.29 15.30 -4.66
C PRO A 420 5.60 15.46 -6.02
N LYS A 421 6.36 15.17 -7.08
CA LYS A 421 5.87 15.17 -8.46
C LYS A 421 6.29 13.93 -9.21
N CYS A 422 5.41 13.41 -10.08
CA CYS A 422 5.68 12.29 -10.97
C CYS A 422 5.11 12.59 -12.35
N GLY A 423 5.94 12.53 -13.39
CA GLY A 423 5.47 12.75 -14.76
C GLY A 423 5.02 11.48 -15.46
N MET A 424 5.61 10.32 -15.14
CA MET A 424 5.22 9.07 -15.77
C MET A 424 5.50 7.88 -14.86
N ALA A 425 4.59 6.92 -14.79
CA ALA A 425 4.62 5.71 -13.98
C ALA A 425 4.08 4.55 -14.81
N LEU A 426 4.98 3.67 -15.25
CA LEU A 426 4.66 2.56 -16.16
C LEU A 426 5.05 1.25 -15.53
N LEU A 427 4.17 0.25 -15.66
CA LEU A 427 4.38 -1.09 -15.16
C LEU A 427 3.95 -2.12 -16.18
N GLY A 428 4.64 -3.26 -16.20
CA GLY A 428 4.24 -4.38 -17.04
C GLY A 428 5.23 -5.54 -17.04
N PRO A 429 4.99 -6.53 -17.92
CA PRO A 429 5.92 -7.63 -18.13
C PRO A 429 7.26 -7.14 -18.65
N VAL A 430 8.31 -7.88 -18.31
CA VAL A 430 9.67 -7.62 -18.75
C VAL A 430 10.01 -8.56 -19.89
N GLU A 431 10.49 -8.01 -21.01
CA GLU A 431 11.04 -8.77 -22.13
C GLU A 431 12.55 -8.51 -22.21
N ASP A 432 13.33 -9.55 -22.49
CA ASP A 432 14.76 -9.42 -22.71
C ASP A 432 15.04 -9.14 -24.19
N GLY A 433 15.60 -7.97 -24.47
CA GLY A 433 15.94 -7.52 -25.82
C GLY A 433 17.32 -7.96 -26.30
N GLY A 434 18.03 -8.81 -25.55
CA GLY A 434 19.37 -9.31 -25.90
C GLY A 434 20.51 -8.45 -25.36
N SER A 435 21.75 -8.84 -25.66
CA SER A 435 22.94 -8.17 -25.12
C SER A 435 23.20 -6.85 -25.82
N THR A 436 23.26 -5.74 -25.07
CA THR A 436 23.57 -4.43 -25.63
C THR A 436 25.04 -4.34 -26.01
N LEU A 437 25.31 -3.97 -27.26
CA LEU A 437 26.65 -3.74 -27.78
C LEU A 437 27.16 -2.36 -27.37
N MET A 438 28.49 -2.22 -27.34
CA MET A 438 29.13 -0.93 -27.11
C MET A 438 28.82 0.04 -28.26
N GLY A 439 28.77 1.33 -27.96
CA GLY A 439 28.37 2.36 -28.93
C GLY A 439 26.93 2.86 -28.77
N LEU A 440 26.23 2.47 -27.69
CA LEU A 440 24.94 3.08 -27.32
C LEU A 440 25.10 4.59 -27.24
N SER A 441 24.24 5.31 -27.97
CA SER A 441 24.23 6.76 -28.01
C SER A 441 22.85 7.29 -27.64
N THR A 442 22.84 8.46 -26.99
CA THR A 442 21.63 9.21 -26.67
C THR A 442 21.76 10.63 -27.17
N GLU A 443 20.75 11.11 -27.86
CA GLU A 443 20.70 12.41 -28.51
C GLU A 443 19.46 13.19 -28.02
N LEU A 444 19.54 14.51 -28.01
CA LEU A 444 18.38 15.38 -27.84
C LEU A 444 18.00 15.95 -29.19
N LYS A 445 16.74 15.77 -29.59
CA LYS A 445 16.16 16.36 -30.79
C LYS A 445 15.20 17.48 -30.39
N ASP A 446 15.62 18.71 -30.66
CA ASP A 446 14.83 19.93 -30.43
C ASP A 446 13.97 20.25 -31.66
N TYR A 447 12.70 20.60 -31.46
CA TYR A 447 11.77 21.01 -32.52
C TYR A 447 11.57 22.54 -32.60
N SER A 448 12.38 23.29 -31.86
CA SER A 448 12.39 24.76 -31.87
C SER A 448 12.78 25.30 -33.24
N THR A 449 12.27 26.49 -33.59
CA THR A 449 12.64 27.19 -34.83
C THR A 449 13.36 28.46 -34.49
N THR A 450 14.53 28.67 -35.09
CA THR A 450 15.28 29.92 -34.98
C THR A 450 15.28 30.62 -36.33
N THR A 451 14.81 31.85 -36.37
CA THR A 451 14.85 32.73 -37.54
C THR A 451 15.95 33.76 -37.35
N PHE A 452 16.82 33.92 -38.35
CA PHE A 452 17.86 34.93 -38.37
C PHE A 452 17.41 36.10 -39.24
N PHE A 453 17.53 37.31 -38.72
CA PHE A 453 17.20 38.54 -39.44
C PHE A 453 18.42 39.09 -40.18
N ALA A 454 18.18 39.95 -41.16
CA ALA A 454 19.23 40.54 -42.00
C ALA A 454 20.21 41.46 -41.23
N ASP A 455 19.83 41.91 -40.03
CA ASP A 455 20.66 42.71 -39.12
C ASP A 455 21.60 41.85 -38.25
N GLY A 456 21.57 40.53 -38.40
CA GLY A 456 22.36 39.59 -37.61
C GLY A 456 21.75 39.22 -36.25
N SER A 457 20.55 39.72 -35.93
CA SER A 457 19.78 39.28 -34.77
C SER A 457 19.05 37.96 -35.05
N SER A 458 18.68 37.23 -34.00
CA SER A 458 17.90 35.99 -34.13
C SER A 458 16.74 35.97 -33.13
N GLU A 459 15.62 35.39 -33.56
CA GLU A 459 14.49 35.07 -32.72
C GLU A 459 14.28 33.56 -32.73
N THR A 460 14.19 32.97 -31.54
CA THR A 460 13.94 31.54 -31.36
C THR A 460 12.55 31.36 -30.76
N ILE A 461 11.70 30.62 -31.47
CA ILE A 461 10.42 30.14 -30.93
C ILE A 461 10.70 28.77 -30.30
N PRO A 462 10.79 28.66 -28.96
CA PRO A 462 11.02 27.40 -28.30
C PRO A 462 9.83 26.47 -28.51
N ARG A 463 10.11 25.20 -28.83
CA ARG A 463 9.12 24.12 -28.88
C ARG A 463 9.59 22.97 -28.00
N GLY A 464 8.77 21.92 -27.92
CA GLY A 464 9.15 20.70 -27.22
C GLY A 464 10.38 20.03 -27.84
N PHE A 465 10.98 19.13 -27.07
CA PHE A 465 12.09 18.29 -27.50
C PHE A 465 11.79 16.81 -27.21
N SER A 466 12.50 15.91 -27.89
CA SER A 466 12.44 14.47 -27.61
C SER A 466 13.85 13.93 -27.46
N LYS A 467 14.06 13.02 -26.51
CA LYS A 467 15.31 12.26 -26.44
C LYS A 467 15.25 11.10 -27.41
N ARG A 468 16.36 10.78 -28.05
CA ARG A 468 16.50 9.65 -28.96
C ARG A 468 17.62 8.75 -28.47
N MET A 469 17.43 7.44 -28.55
CA MET A 469 18.45 6.46 -28.20
C MET A 469 18.67 5.53 -29.39
N SER A 470 19.94 5.38 -29.77
CA SER A 470 20.37 4.39 -30.76
C SER A 470 21.12 3.28 -30.02
N VAL A 471 20.61 2.06 -30.13
CA VAL A 471 21.15 0.90 -29.44
C VAL A 471 21.27 -0.27 -30.39
N ASP A 472 22.47 -0.83 -30.45
CA ASP A 472 22.73 -2.08 -31.14
C ASP A 472 22.71 -3.21 -30.12
N VAL A 473 22.02 -4.30 -30.46
CA VAL A 473 21.91 -5.48 -29.61
C VAL A 473 22.33 -6.73 -30.37
N SER A 474 22.90 -7.69 -29.64
CA SER A 474 23.21 -9.03 -30.14
C SER A 474 22.26 -10.04 -29.51
N VAL A 475 21.61 -10.82 -30.37
CA VAL A 475 20.56 -11.77 -30.01
C VAL A 475 20.93 -13.13 -30.61
N GLU A 476 20.62 -14.20 -29.88
CA GLU A 476 20.80 -15.58 -30.36
C GLU A 476 19.77 -15.91 -31.45
N ARG A 477 20.13 -16.82 -32.36
CA ARG A 477 19.30 -17.22 -33.50
C ARG A 477 17.84 -17.50 -33.12
N ASP A 478 17.64 -18.33 -32.10
CA ASP A 478 16.30 -18.83 -31.76
C ASP A 478 15.38 -17.74 -31.21
N ARG A 479 15.95 -16.63 -30.72
CA ARG A 479 15.20 -15.48 -30.20
C ARG A 479 15.08 -14.34 -31.20
N ALA A 480 15.89 -14.33 -32.25
CA ALA A 480 15.95 -13.22 -33.19
C ALA A 480 14.61 -13.01 -33.94
N GLU A 481 13.96 -14.10 -34.35
CA GLU A 481 12.64 -14.05 -35.00
C GLU A 481 11.54 -13.62 -34.03
N SER A 482 11.52 -14.20 -32.82
CA SER A 482 10.55 -13.84 -31.79
C SER A 482 10.63 -12.37 -31.38
N LEU A 483 11.84 -11.80 -31.32
CA LEU A 483 12.03 -10.39 -30.95
C LEU A 483 11.60 -9.44 -32.07
N GLU A 484 11.81 -9.81 -33.33
CA GLU A 484 11.32 -9.07 -34.50
C GLU A 484 9.77 -9.05 -34.52
N ASP A 485 9.14 -10.19 -34.30
CA ASP A 485 7.68 -10.29 -34.16
C ASP A 485 7.15 -9.47 -32.98
N TYR A 486 7.88 -9.47 -31.85
CA TYR A 486 7.54 -8.68 -30.67
C TYR A 486 7.48 -7.19 -31.01
N PHE A 487 8.54 -6.64 -31.63
CA PHE A 487 8.60 -5.23 -32.01
C PHE A 487 7.60 -4.87 -33.10
N THR A 488 7.38 -5.77 -34.07
CA THR A 488 6.40 -5.56 -35.15
C THR A 488 4.98 -5.41 -34.59
N LYS A 489 4.59 -6.25 -33.63
CA LYS A 489 3.28 -6.16 -32.94
C LYS A 489 3.13 -4.91 -32.07
N ARG A 490 4.25 -4.31 -31.67
CA ARG A 490 4.34 -3.13 -30.80
C ARG A 490 4.79 -1.87 -31.52
N ARG A 491 4.72 -1.87 -32.86
CA ARG A 491 4.97 -0.66 -33.65
C ARG A 491 4.13 0.50 -33.11
N GLN A 492 4.76 1.64 -32.89
CA GLN A 492 4.13 2.85 -32.36
C GLN A 492 3.53 2.76 -30.94
N LYS A 493 3.74 1.66 -30.21
CA LYS A 493 3.37 1.57 -28.79
C LYS A 493 4.51 2.10 -27.91
N THR A 494 4.15 2.76 -26.82
CA THR A 494 5.11 3.27 -25.83
C THR A 494 5.67 2.10 -25.03
N LEU A 495 7.00 1.97 -25.04
CA LEU A 495 7.77 0.99 -24.29
C LEU A 495 8.75 1.71 -23.38
N VAL A 496 9.11 1.08 -22.26
CA VAL A 496 10.25 1.52 -21.44
C VAL A 496 11.43 0.66 -21.79
N ILE A 497 12.48 1.26 -22.35
CA ILE A 497 13.66 0.54 -22.83
C ILE A 497 14.88 0.93 -22.01
N PHE A 498 15.55 -0.08 -21.47
CA PHE A 498 16.81 0.03 -20.75
C PHE A 498 17.94 -0.54 -21.61
N GLY A 499 18.73 0.34 -22.22
CA GLY A 499 19.96 -0.06 -22.91
C GLY A 499 21.03 -0.56 -21.93
N SER A 500 21.07 -0.01 -20.72
CA SER A 500 21.87 -0.55 -19.62
C SER A 500 21.13 -0.43 -18.30
N THR A 501 21.18 -1.49 -17.49
CA THR A 501 20.58 -1.55 -16.16
C THR A 501 21.44 -0.90 -15.07
N GLN A 502 22.60 -0.34 -15.40
CA GLN A 502 23.46 0.38 -14.46
C GLN A 502 23.41 1.89 -14.67
N ARG A 503 23.12 2.31 -15.90
CA ARG A 503 23.13 3.70 -16.33
C ARG A 503 21.72 4.30 -16.32
N GLY A 504 21.65 5.62 -16.12
CA GLY A 504 20.38 6.37 -16.10
C GLY A 504 20.09 7.08 -17.40
N ASP A 505 21.16 7.51 -18.04
CA ASP A 505 21.20 8.03 -19.39
C ASP A 505 20.85 6.97 -20.44
N ALA A 506 21.14 5.69 -20.19
CA ALA A 506 20.77 4.59 -21.09
C ALA A 506 19.34 4.06 -20.87
N MET A 507 18.41 4.93 -20.48
CA MET A 507 17.00 4.61 -20.27
C MET A 507 16.13 5.58 -21.06
N LEU A 508 15.15 5.06 -21.79
CA LEU A 508 14.24 5.88 -22.57
C LEU A 508 12.84 5.29 -22.56
N VAL A 509 11.84 6.14 -22.33
CA VAL A 509 10.44 5.79 -22.57
C VAL A 509 10.04 6.38 -23.90
N GLY A 510 9.53 5.55 -24.79
CA GLY A 510 9.28 5.96 -26.15
C GLY A 510 8.85 4.83 -27.06
N LYS A 511 8.89 5.10 -28.36
CA LYS A 511 8.48 4.18 -29.41
C LYS A 511 9.71 3.76 -30.20
N VAL A 512 9.74 2.50 -30.64
CA VAL A 512 10.76 2.05 -31.60
C VAL A 512 10.42 2.65 -32.96
N SER A 513 11.27 3.57 -33.44
CA SER A 513 11.06 4.30 -34.69
C SER A 513 11.60 3.54 -35.89
N SER A 514 12.74 2.87 -35.73
CA SER A 514 13.33 2.01 -36.74
C SER A 514 13.98 0.79 -36.11
N PHE A 515 13.90 -0.33 -36.84
CA PHE A 515 14.48 -1.60 -36.45
C PHE A 515 15.13 -2.23 -37.69
N ARG A 516 16.41 -2.59 -37.59
CA ARG A 516 17.15 -3.26 -38.65
C ARG A 516 17.85 -4.50 -38.11
N LYS A 517 17.46 -5.67 -38.59
CA LYS A 517 18.14 -6.94 -38.32
C LYS A 517 19.26 -7.17 -39.35
N VAL A 518 20.44 -7.52 -38.87
CA VAL A 518 21.60 -7.93 -39.68
C VAL A 518 22.02 -9.33 -39.26
N ILE A 519 21.97 -10.26 -40.21
CA ILE A 519 22.44 -11.63 -40.03
C ILE A 519 23.95 -11.61 -40.33
N ASP A 520 24.74 -11.28 -39.33
CA ASP A 520 26.19 -11.04 -39.48
C ASP A 520 27.01 -12.34 -39.39
N SER A 521 26.76 -13.18 -38.37
CA SER A 521 27.52 -14.43 -38.17
C SER A 521 26.74 -15.50 -37.41
N TYR A 522 27.10 -16.77 -37.62
CA TYR A 522 26.53 -17.88 -36.84
C TYR A 522 27.21 -17.94 -35.46
N PRO A 523 26.48 -18.03 -34.32
CA PRO A 523 25.05 -18.24 -34.13
C PRO A 523 24.24 -16.99 -33.68
N ARG A 524 24.73 -15.76 -33.90
CA ARG A 524 24.13 -14.52 -33.36
C ARG A 524 23.75 -13.51 -34.45
N SER A 525 22.55 -12.96 -34.35
CA SER A 525 22.15 -11.81 -35.18
C SER A 525 22.41 -10.50 -34.44
N LYS A 526 22.78 -9.47 -35.20
CA LYS A 526 22.85 -8.09 -34.69
C LYS A 526 21.57 -7.36 -35.07
N MET A 527 21.07 -6.54 -34.18
CA MET A 527 19.89 -5.71 -34.43
C MET A 527 20.22 -4.28 -34.03
N ALA A 528 20.01 -3.36 -34.96
CA ALA A 528 20.13 -1.93 -34.71
C ALA A 528 18.73 -1.36 -34.45
N LEU A 529 18.55 -0.72 -33.30
CA LEU A 529 17.29 -0.10 -32.90
C LEU A 529 17.48 1.40 -32.72
N GLN A 530 16.52 2.15 -33.25
CA GLN A 530 16.37 3.56 -32.95
C GLN A 530 15.06 3.76 -32.18
N ILE A 531 15.17 4.47 -31.07
CA ILE A 531 14.06 4.68 -30.14
C ILE A 531 13.85 6.18 -30.02
N GLU A 532 12.62 6.62 -30.29
CA GLU A 532 12.20 8.00 -30.12
C GLU A 532 11.43 8.13 -28.83
N GLY A 533 11.95 8.97 -27.93
CA GLY A 533 11.36 9.26 -26.65
C GLY A 533 10.05 10.02 -26.77
N VAL A 534 9.22 9.91 -25.74
CA VAL A 534 8.02 10.73 -25.61
C VAL A 534 8.40 12.21 -25.62
N LEU A 535 7.57 13.03 -26.29
CA LEU A 535 7.77 14.48 -26.34
C LEU A 535 7.75 15.07 -24.93
N SER A 536 8.79 15.84 -24.62
CA SER A 536 8.84 16.73 -23.46
C SER A 536 8.56 18.13 -23.95
N GLN A 537 7.67 18.86 -23.28
CA GLN A 537 7.52 20.29 -23.46
C GLN A 537 8.49 21.05 -22.55
#